data_AF-W0J192-F1
#
_entry.id   AF-W0J192-F1
#
_cell.length_a   1.000
_cell.length_b   1.000
_cell.length_c   1.000
_cell.angle_alpha   90.00
_cell.angle_beta   90.00
_cell.angle_gamma   90.00
#
_symmetry.space_group_name_H-M   'P 1'
#
loop_
_entity.id
_entity.type
_entity.pdbx_description
1 polymer ?
#
loop_
_entity_poly.entity_id
_entity_poly.type
_entity_poly.pdbx_seq_one_letter_code
_entity_poly.pdbx_strand_id
1 'polypeptide(L)'
;MKPATVLAAFAALLVFAAAVRAQQQPDNSIELRLREALRSTTLQLRAAESERAALQVERDELARERDTLKKQNTALARQAAADRDAAAGKAADLSARLAAEEKKSAELAATLAESRESAARSADLARLKENARATLEIRVAELERIVAARETANIELFKLGSEILGRLESFGLGDAIKNREPFVGVKRVQLQNLVQDYQDKLLDQKTVSAK
;
A
#
# COMPACT_ATOMS: atom_id res chain seq x y z
N MET A 1 -138.76 -6.41 35.46
CA MET A 1 -139.63 -7.53 35.89
C MET A 1 -139.13 -8.79 35.19
N LYS A 2 -138.67 -9.78 35.97
CA LYS A 2 -138.47 -11.20 35.58
C LYS A 2 -139.85 -11.82 35.23
N PRO A 3 -140.00 -13.07 34.71
CA PRO A 3 -139.06 -14.21 34.60
C PRO A 3 -139.11 -14.85 33.17
N ALA A 4 -138.41 -15.90 32.74
CA ALA A 4 -138.19 -17.18 33.39
C ALA A 4 -137.07 -17.97 32.68
N THR A 5 -135.91 -17.94 33.32
CA THR A 5 -134.91 -19.00 33.35
C THR A 5 -135.48 -20.23 34.06
N VAL A 6 -136.03 -21.23 33.35
CA VAL A 6 -136.29 -22.57 33.94
C VAL A 6 -136.10 -23.75 32.96
N LEU A 7 -136.13 -23.57 31.64
CA LEU A 7 -135.94 -24.71 30.72
C LEU A 7 -134.46 -25.04 30.42
N ALA A 8 -133.60 -24.91 31.43
CA ALA A 8 -132.16 -25.16 31.35
C ALA A 8 -131.71 -26.48 32.02
N ALA A 9 -132.62 -27.38 32.42
CA ALA A 9 -132.24 -28.48 33.31
C ALA A 9 -132.62 -29.92 32.88
N PHE A 10 -133.33 -30.14 31.75
CA PHE A 10 -133.76 -31.51 31.39
C PHE A 10 -133.38 -31.99 29.98
N ALA A 11 -132.74 -31.15 29.16
CA ALA A 11 -132.11 -31.57 27.90
C ALA A 11 -130.58 -31.75 28.03
N ALA A 12 -130.03 -31.53 29.24
CA ALA A 12 -128.62 -31.76 29.57
C ALA A 12 -128.30 -33.25 29.87
N LEU A 13 -129.30 -34.13 29.75
CA LEU A 13 -129.19 -35.58 29.98
C LEU A 13 -129.56 -36.39 28.71
N LEU A 14 -129.31 -35.82 27.53
CA LEU A 14 -128.95 -36.54 26.31
C LEU A 14 -127.49 -36.19 26.02
N VAL A 15 -126.60 -36.60 26.92
CA VAL A 15 -125.89 -37.88 26.72
C VAL A 15 -125.25 -37.84 25.32
N PHE A 16 -124.18 -37.06 25.16
CA PHE A 16 -122.82 -37.57 25.39
C PHE A 16 -122.40 -38.67 24.39
N ALA A 17 -123.07 -38.79 23.24
CA ALA A 17 -122.78 -39.77 22.18
C ALA A 17 -122.15 -39.18 20.89
N ALA A 18 -121.90 -37.87 20.82
CA ALA A 18 -121.23 -37.24 19.67
C ALA A 18 -119.80 -36.74 19.96
N ALA A 19 -119.31 -36.94 21.19
CA ALA A 19 -117.92 -36.66 21.58
C ALA A 19 -116.96 -37.84 21.34
N VAL A 20 -117.44 -38.96 20.77
CA VAL A 20 -116.61 -40.15 20.50
C VAL A 20 -116.98 -40.74 19.14
N ARG A 21 -116.80 -39.97 18.08
CA ARG A 21 -116.55 -40.54 16.75
C ARG A 21 -115.04 -40.54 16.55
N ALA A 22 -114.47 -41.73 16.78
CA ALA A 22 -113.20 -42.20 16.26
C ALA A 22 -112.02 -41.23 16.46
N GLN A 23 -111.33 -41.25 17.59
CA GLN A 23 -110.34 -42.27 17.90
C GLN A 23 -109.25 -42.38 16.82
N GLN A 24 -108.11 -41.81 17.20
CA GLN A 24 -106.75 -42.25 16.86
C GLN A 24 -106.21 -41.93 15.46
N GLN A 25 -105.53 -40.78 15.36
CA GLN A 25 -104.19 -40.77 14.76
C GLN A 25 -103.27 -39.69 15.37
N PRO A 26 -102.73 -39.89 16.58
CA PRO A 26 -101.70 -39.02 17.16
C PRO A 26 -100.29 -39.63 17.13
N ASP A 27 -99.96 -40.51 16.17
CA ASP A 27 -98.58 -41.04 16.04
C ASP A 27 -97.84 -40.49 14.80
N ASN A 28 -98.53 -40.21 13.69
CA ASN A 28 -97.84 -39.89 12.43
C ASN A 28 -97.17 -38.49 12.37
N SER A 29 -97.60 -37.49 13.13
CA SER A 29 -97.03 -36.11 13.03
C SER A 29 -95.71 -35.96 13.79
N ILE A 30 -95.61 -36.60 14.95
CA ILE A 30 -94.38 -36.68 15.76
C ILE A 30 -93.39 -37.61 15.05
N GLU A 31 -93.85 -38.75 14.53
CA GLU A 31 -93.03 -39.66 13.73
C GLU A 31 -92.48 -39.03 12.44
N LEU A 32 -93.28 -38.21 11.72
CA LEU A 32 -92.81 -37.49 10.53
C LEU A 32 -91.72 -36.46 10.88
N ARG A 33 -91.88 -35.72 11.99
CA ARG A 33 -90.84 -34.79 12.47
C ARG A 33 -89.57 -35.50 12.92
N LEU A 34 -89.70 -36.64 13.60
CA LEU A 34 -88.57 -37.51 13.98
C LEU A 34 -87.84 -38.06 12.75
N ARG A 35 -88.57 -38.47 11.71
CA ARG A 35 -87.98 -38.92 10.44
C ARG A 35 -87.27 -37.81 9.70
N GLU A 36 -87.85 -36.60 9.66
CA GLU A 36 -87.21 -35.44 9.03
C GLU A 36 -85.98 -34.98 9.82
N ALA A 37 -86.05 -34.96 11.16
CA ALA A 37 -84.90 -34.71 12.02
C ALA A 37 -83.80 -35.76 11.81
N LEU A 38 -84.14 -37.05 11.72
CA LEU A 38 -83.20 -38.14 11.40
C LEU A 38 -82.56 -37.98 10.02
N ARG A 39 -83.33 -37.57 9.00
CA ARG A 39 -82.79 -37.29 7.66
C ARG A 39 -81.83 -36.10 7.69
N SER A 40 -82.22 -35.01 8.36
CA SER A 40 -81.38 -33.83 8.52
C SER A 40 -80.09 -34.15 9.26
N THR A 41 -80.13 -34.91 10.36
CA THR A 41 -78.93 -35.31 11.10
C THR A 41 -78.06 -36.26 10.30
N THR A 42 -78.65 -37.16 9.50
CA THR A 42 -77.90 -38.05 8.60
C THR A 42 -77.20 -37.25 7.48
N LEU A 43 -77.86 -36.22 6.93
CA LEU A 43 -77.26 -35.32 5.94
C LEU A 43 -76.12 -34.50 6.55
N GLN A 44 -76.31 -33.95 7.76
CA GLN A 44 -75.27 -33.24 8.49
C GLN A 44 -74.07 -34.14 8.83
N LEU A 45 -74.31 -35.39 9.23
CA LEU A 45 -73.24 -36.34 9.49
C LEU A 45 -72.44 -36.65 8.23
N ARG A 46 -73.11 -36.89 7.09
CA ARG A 46 -72.43 -37.11 5.81
C ARG A 46 -71.65 -35.87 5.35
N ALA A 47 -72.19 -34.67 5.53
CA ALA A 47 -71.49 -33.42 5.22
C ALA A 47 -70.24 -33.26 6.11
N ALA A 48 -70.37 -33.46 7.42
CA ALA A 48 -69.26 -33.40 8.36
C ALA A 48 -68.19 -34.49 8.10
N GLU A 49 -68.59 -35.70 7.70
CA GLU A 49 -67.67 -36.76 7.29
C GLU A 49 -66.90 -36.37 6.01
N SER A 50 -67.58 -35.77 5.03
CA SER A 50 -66.95 -35.27 3.81
C SER A 50 -66.00 -34.10 4.09
N GLU A 51 -66.38 -33.15 4.94
CA GLU A 51 -65.52 -32.04 5.37
C GLU A 51 -64.31 -32.55 6.15
N ARG A 52 -64.48 -33.52 7.05
CA ARG A 52 -63.38 -34.14 7.77
C ARG A 52 -62.42 -34.86 6.83
N ALA A 53 -62.93 -35.57 5.82
CA ALA A 53 -62.10 -36.21 4.81
C ALA A 53 -61.31 -35.16 3.99
N ALA A 54 -61.95 -34.07 3.56
CA ALA A 54 -61.30 -32.98 2.84
C ALA A 54 -60.22 -32.29 3.68
N LEU A 55 -60.52 -31.94 4.93
CA LEU A 55 -59.56 -31.36 5.87
C LEU A 55 -58.41 -32.31 6.16
N GLN A 56 -58.64 -33.63 6.22
CA GLN A 56 -57.58 -34.59 6.45
C GLN A 56 -56.61 -34.66 5.26
N VAL A 57 -57.11 -34.57 4.02
CA VAL A 57 -56.26 -34.47 2.82
C VAL A 57 -55.44 -33.17 2.84
N GLU A 58 -56.06 -32.03 3.12
CA GLU A 58 -55.37 -30.73 3.19
C GLU A 58 -54.31 -30.71 4.30
N ARG A 59 -54.60 -31.33 5.46
CA ARG A 59 -53.64 -31.47 6.56
C ARG A 59 -52.43 -32.31 6.17
N ASP A 60 -52.64 -33.39 5.42
CA ASP A 60 -51.55 -34.25 4.94
C ASP A 60 -50.71 -33.52 3.87
N GLU A 61 -51.34 -32.75 2.99
CA GLU A 61 -50.66 -31.90 1.99
C GLU A 61 -49.81 -30.81 2.67
N LEU A 62 -50.41 -30.02 3.58
CA LEU A 62 -49.69 -29.01 4.35
C LEU A 62 -48.57 -29.62 5.21
N ALA A 63 -48.75 -30.82 5.75
CA ALA A 63 -47.69 -31.51 6.48
C ALA A 63 -46.50 -31.86 5.56
N ARG A 64 -46.76 -32.33 4.34
CA ARG A 64 -45.72 -32.62 3.32
C ARG A 64 -45.00 -31.35 2.88
N GLU A 65 -45.73 -30.26 2.64
CA GLU A 65 -45.15 -28.96 2.29
C GLU A 65 -44.29 -28.41 3.43
N ARG A 66 -44.78 -28.45 4.66
CA ARG A 66 -44.03 -28.04 5.86
C ARG A 66 -42.76 -28.85 6.01
N ASP A 67 -42.80 -30.16 5.79
CA ASP A 67 -41.62 -31.02 5.86
C ASP A 67 -40.62 -30.70 4.73
N THR A 68 -41.12 -30.39 3.53
CA THR A 68 -40.29 -29.98 2.39
C THR A 68 -39.61 -28.63 2.64
N LEU A 69 -40.37 -27.62 3.06
CA LEU A 69 -39.85 -26.30 3.41
C LEU A 69 -38.86 -26.38 4.58
N LYS A 70 -39.11 -27.23 5.58
CA LYS A 70 -38.17 -27.45 6.68
C LYS A 70 -36.85 -28.07 6.20
N LYS A 71 -36.89 -29.02 5.26
CA LYS A 71 -35.68 -29.58 4.64
C LYS A 71 -34.94 -28.53 3.82
N GLN A 72 -35.64 -27.73 3.02
CA GLN A 72 -35.04 -26.65 2.24
C GLN A 72 -34.40 -25.58 3.14
N ASN A 73 -35.08 -25.16 4.20
CA ASN A 73 -34.56 -24.16 5.13
C ASN A 73 -33.30 -24.66 5.85
N THR A 74 -33.31 -25.93 6.31
CA THR A 74 -32.10 -26.52 6.92
C THR A 74 -30.94 -26.69 5.93
N ALA A 75 -31.21 -27.01 4.66
CA ALA A 75 -30.20 -27.04 3.61
C ALA A 75 -29.62 -25.65 3.32
N LEU A 76 -30.48 -24.64 3.16
CA LEU A 76 -30.08 -23.25 2.95
C LEU A 76 -29.30 -22.68 4.13
N ALA A 77 -29.71 -22.98 5.37
CA ALA A 77 -28.99 -22.56 6.56
C ALA A 77 -27.58 -23.16 6.63
N ARG A 78 -27.43 -24.44 6.26
CA ARG A 78 -26.12 -25.10 6.16
C ARG A 78 -25.25 -24.50 5.07
N GLN A 79 -25.82 -24.25 3.89
CA GLN A 79 -25.11 -23.61 2.79
C GLN A 79 -24.66 -22.19 3.16
N ALA A 80 -25.55 -21.38 3.75
CA ALA A 80 -25.21 -20.03 4.19
C ALA A 80 -24.11 -20.02 5.26
N ALA A 81 -24.08 -21.00 6.16
CA ALA A 81 -22.99 -21.15 7.13
C ALA A 81 -21.67 -21.49 6.43
N ALA A 82 -21.67 -22.47 5.53
CA ALA A 82 -20.49 -22.86 4.77
C ALA A 82 -19.94 -21.72 3.89
N ASP A 83 -20.83 -20.96 3.23
CA ASP A 83 -20.45 -19.82 2.40
C ASP A 83 -19.87 -18.68 3.25
N ARG A 84 -20.41 -18.44 4.45
CA ARG A 84 -19.86 -17.47 5.40
C ARG A 84 -18.47 -17.87 5.88
N ASP A 85 -18.27 -19.12 6.24
CA ASP A 85 -16.97 -19.63 6.70
C ASP A 85 -15.93 -19.55 5.56
N ALA A 86 -16.32 -19.93 4.34
CA ALA A 86 -15.47 -19.81 3.16
C ALA A 86 -15.14 -18.35 2.83
N ALA A 87 -16.11 -17.44 2.92
CA ALA A 87 -15.90 -16.01 2.70
C ALA A 87 -14.98 -15.40 3.78
N ALA A 88 -15.18 -15.76 5.05
CA ALA A 88 -14.32 -15.33 6.15
C ALA A 88 -12.88 -15.83 5.97
N GLY A 89 -12.71 -17.09 5.57
CA GLY A 89 -11.39 -17.66 5.27
C GLY A 89 -10.69 -16.94 4.12
N LYS A 90 -11.41 -16.65 3.01
CA LYS A 90 -10.87 -15.88 1.88
C LYS A 90 -10.54 -14.45 2.27
N ALA A 91 -11.37 -13.79 3.07
CA ALA A 91 -11.11 -12.43 3.54
C ALA A 91 -9.86 -12.37 4.42
N ALA A 92 -9.67 -13.36 5.30
CA ALA A 92 -8.48 -13.48 6.12
C ALA A 92 -7.21 -13.72 5.28
N ASP A 93 -7.26 -14.63 4.30
CA ASP A 93 -6.12 -14.89 3.39
C ASP A 93 -5.77 -13.64 2.57
N LEU A 94 -6.76 -12.96 2.00
CA LEU A 94 -6.55 -11.72 1.24
C LEU A 94 -5.97 -10.61 2.12
N SER A 95 -6.46 -10.45 3.36
CA SER A 95 -5.91 -9.47 4.30
C SER A 95 -4.46 -9.79 4.67
N ALA A 96 -4.12 -11.07 4.87
CA ALA A 96 -2.75 -11.48 5.17
C ALA A 96 -1.81 -11.23 3.98
N ARG A 97 -2.27 -11.53 2.76
CA ARG A 97 -1.52 -11.24 1.52
C ARG A 97 -1.30 -9.74 1.32
N LEU A 98 -2.32 -8.93 1.56
CA LEU A 98 -2.24 -7.48 1.44
C LEU A 98 -1.20 -6.91 2.41
N ALA A 99 -1.26 -7.31 3.69
CA ALA A 99 -0.26 -6.90 4.68
C ALA A 99 1.17 -7.36 4.32
N ALA A 100 1.33 -8.57 3.78
CA ALA A 100 2.62 -9.08 3.33
C ALA A 100 3.15 -8.27 2.13
N GLU A 101 2.29 -7.89 1.20
CA GLU A 101 2.66 -7.12 0.02
C GLU A 101 2.99 -5.66 0.35
N GLU A 102 2.24 -5.05 1.27
CA GLU A 102 2.56 -3.72 1.81
C GLU A 102 3.95 -3.71 2.48
N LYS A 103 4.27 -4.75 3.28
CA LYS A 103 5.58 -4.89 3.89
C LYS A 103 6.70 -5.00 2.85
N LYS A 104 6.52 -5.85 1.83
CA LYS A 104 7.49 -5.97 0.72
C LYS A 104 7.64 -4.67 -0.05
N SER A 105 6.54 -3.97 -0.31
CA SER A 105 6.55 -2.68 -1.00
C SER A 105 7.36 -1.64 -0.21
N ALA A 106 7.17 -1.59 1.11
CA ALA A 106 7.94 -0.72 2.00
C ALA A 106 9.43 -1.08 2.03
N GLU A 107 9.77 -2.38 2.10
CA GLU A 107 11.16 -2.87 2.05
C GLU A 107 11.84 -2.53 0.71
N LEU A 108 11.14 -2.72 -0.39
CA LEU A 108 11.63 -2.35 -1.72
C LEU A 108 11.84 -0.84 -1.85
N ALA A 109 10.89 -0.03 -1.36
CA ALA A 109 11.02 1.42 -1.37
C ALA A 109 12.23 1.90 -0.54
N ALA A 110 12.45 1.30 0.64
CA ALA A 110 13.61 1.59 1.49
C ALA A 110 14.94 1.20 0.80
N THR A 111 15.02 0.00 0.25
CA THR A 111 16.21 -0.49 -0.48
C THR A 111 16.51 0.38 -1.70
N LEU A 112 15.47 0.84 -2.39
CA LEU A 112 15.59 1.69 -3.56
C LEU A 112 16.06 3.11 -3.17
N ALA A 113 15.60 3.64 -2.04
CA ALA A 113 16.11 4.90 -1.49
C ALA A 113 17.59 4.77 -1.09
N GLU A 114 17.96 3.71 -0.37
CA GLU A 114 19.33 3.45 0.06
C GLU A 114 20.29 3.28 -1.13
N SER A 115 19.89 2.51 -2.14
CA SER A 115 20.71 2.32 -3.36
C SER A 115 20.90 3.61 -4.14
N ARG A 116 19.88 4.46 -4.25
CA ARG A 116 20.00 5.80 -4.86
C ARG A 116 20.95 6.69 -4.08
N GLU A 117 20.86 6.68 -2.75
CA GLU A 117 21.75 7.47 -1.90
C GLU A 117 23.20 7.00 -2.01
N SER A 118 23.43 5.67 -1.98
CA SER A 118 24.75 5.06 -2.16
C SER A 118 25.33 5.37 -3.55
N ALA A 119 24.51 5.31 -4.60
CA ALA A 119 24.91 5.69 -5.95
C ALA A 119 25.29 7.17 -6.05
N ALA A 120 24.49 8.06 -5.45
CA ALA A 120 24.79 9.49 -5.39
C ALA A 120 26.10 9.78 -4.65
N ARG A 121 26.29 9.16 -3.47
CA ARG A 121 27.54 9.27 -2.69
C ARG A 121 28.76 8.77 -3.49
N SER A 122 28.61 7.66 -4.21
CA SER A 122 29.68 7.11 -5.05
C SER A 122 30.02 8.02 -6.23
N ALA A 123 29.00 8.60 -6.88
CA ALA A 123 29.18 9.55 -7.96
C ALA A 123 29.87 10.84 -7.49
N ASP A 124 29.48 11.38 -6.33
CA ASP A 124 30.12 12.55 -5.74
C ASP A 124 31.58 12.29 -5.37
N LEU A 125 31.88 11.12 -4.78
CA LEU A 125 33.24 10.73 -4.45
C LEU A 125 34.10 10.55 -5.71
N ALA A 126 33.55 9.97 -6.78
CA ALA A 126 34.23 9.85 -8.06
C ALA A 126 34.54 11.23 -8.66
N ARG A 127 33.56 12.15 -8.64
CA ARG A 127 33.75 13.54 -9.11
C ARG A 127 34.80 14.29 -8.29
N LEU A 128 34.79 14.15 -6.96
CA LEU A 128 35.78 14.76 -6.09
C LEU A 128 37.19 14.24 -6.40
N LYS A 129 37.33 12.92 -6.59
CA LYS A 129 38.61 12.30 -6.94
C LYS A 129 39.12 12.77 -8.30
N GLU A 130 38.24 12.87 -9.31
CA GLU A 130 38.65 13.33 -10.63
C GLU A 130 39.09 14.81 -10.60
N ASN A 131 38.37 15.67 -9.88
CA ASN A 131 38.77 17.07 -9.69
C ASN A 131 40.10 17.19 -8.95
N ALA A 132 40.31 16.37 -7.91
CA ALA A 132 41.58 16.33 -7.19
C ALA A 132 42.72 15.84 -8.09
N ARG A 133 42.47 14.83 -8.93
CA ARG A 133 43.44 14.30 -9.90
C ARG A 133 43.82 15.35 -10.93
N ALA A 134 42.85 16.03 -11.53
CA ALA A 134 43.09 17.11 -12.48
C ALA A 134 43.91 18.26 -11.86
N THR A 135 43.59 18.63 -10.61
CA THR A 135 44.35 19.67 -9.88
C THR A 135 45.78 19.23 -9.60
N LEU A 136 45.98 17.96 -9.23
CA LEU A 136 47.32 17.39 -9.01
C LEU A 136 48.11 17.30 -10.30
N GLU A 137 47.50 16.89 -11.41
CA GLU A 137 48.13 16.86 -12.74
C GLU A 137 48.64 18.24 -13.15
N ILE A 138 47.85 19.31 -12.93
CA ILE A 138 48.28 20.69 -13.18
C ILE A 138 49.48 21.08 -12.31
N ARG A 139 49.43 20.79 -11.00
CA ARG A 139 50.53 21.08 -10.07
C ARG A 139 51.81 20.33 -10.41
N VAL A 140 51.69 19.05 -10.81
CA VAL A 140 52.85 18.26 -11.23
C VAL A 140 53.47 18.88 -12.46
N ALA A 141 52.69 19.24 -13.48
CA ALA A 141 53.20 19.90 -14.68
C ALA A 141 53.85 21.26 -14.38
N GLU A 142 53.31 22.04 -13.44
CA GLU A 142 53.92 23.29 -12.98
C GLU A 142 55.25 23.06 -12.26
N LEU A 143 55.30 22.10 -11.33
CA LEU A 143 56.53 21.74 -10.62
C LEU A 143 57.60 21.20 -11.57
N GLU A 144 57.23 20.36 -12.55
CA GLU A 144 58.15 19.87 -13.57
C GLU A 144 58.78 21.03 -14.37
N ARG A 145 57.98 22.05 -14.74
CA ARG A 145 58.49 23.26 -15.41
C ARG A 145 59.43 24.06 -14.51
N ILE A 146 59.06 24.25 -13.24
CA ILE A 146 59.89 24.97 -12.28
C ILE A 146 61.23 24.24 -12.09
N VAL A 147 61.21 22.92 -11.89
CA VAL A 147 62.42 22.11 -11.73
C VAL A 147 63.31 22.23 -12.96
N ALA A 148 62.77 22.08 -14.17
CA ALA A 148 63.54 22.23 -15.41
C ALA A 148 64.17 23.63 -15.57
N ALA A 149 63.43 24.69 -15.21
CA ALA A 149 63.95 26.05 -15.23
C ALA A 149 65.07 26.26 -14.19
N ARG A 150 64.92 25.70 -12.98
CA ARG A 150 65.95 25.75 -11.93
C ARG A 150 67.20 24.96 -12.29
N GLU A 151 67.05 23.79 -12.91
CA GLU A 151 68.18 23.00 -13.41
C GLU A 151 68.96 23.77 -14.48
N THR A 152 68.26 24.41 -15.42
CA THR A 152 68.88 25.26 -16.45
C THR A 152 69.64 26.43 -15.82
N ALA A 153 69.01 27.17 -14.91
CA ALA A 153 69.64 28.29 -14.22
C ALA A 153 70.85 27.85 -13.37
N ASN A 154 70.77 26.69 -12.71
CA ASN A 154 71.90 26.14 -11.95
C ASN A 154 73.09 25.79 -12.85
N ILE A 155 72.84 25.20 -14.02
CA ILE A 155 73.89 24.90 -15.01
C ILE A 155 74.53 26.21 -15.51
N GLU A 156 73.73 27.24 -15.79
CA GLU A 156 74.22 28.54 -16.25
C GLU A 156 75.02 29.27 -15.16
N LEU A 157 74.55 29.26 -13.91
CA LEU A 157 75.29 29.77 -12.74
C LEU A 157 76.61 29.03 -12.54
N PHE A 158 76.64 27.71 -12.68
CA PHE A 158 77.86 26.92 -12.57
C PHE A 158 78.88 27.26 -13.67
N LYS A 159 78.42 27.42 -14.91
CA LYS A 159 79.25 27.87 -16.03
C LYS A 159 79.81 29.27 -15.78
N LEU A 160 78.97 30.21 -15.34
CA LEU A 160 79.37 31.57 -15.02
C LEU A 160 80.41 31.60 -13.89
N GLY A 161 80.19 30.83 -12.81
CA GLY A 161 81.13 30.71 -11.71
C GLY A 161 82.47 30.12 -12.15
N SER A 162 82.45 29.13 -13.02
CA SER A 162 83.65 28.54 -13.61
C SER A 162 84.39 29.52 -14.53
N GLU A 163 83.68 30.34 -15.31
CA GLU A 163 84.28 31.42 -16.11
C GLU A 163 84.97 32.46 -15.22
N ILE A 164 84.30 32.89 -14.13
CA ILE A 164 84.86 33.85 -13.17
C ILE A 164 86.14 33.29 -12.53
N LEU A 165 86.10 32.04 -12.03
CA LEU A 165 87.26 31.38 -11.42
C LEU A 165 88.41 31.26 -12.43
N GLY A 166 88.13 30.80 -13.65
CA GLY A 166 89.15 30.68 -14.70
C GLY A 166 89.78 32.03 -15.08
N ARG A 167 89.00 33.12 -15.13
CA ARG A 167 89.55 34.47 -15.33
C ARG A 167 90.37 34.95 -14.13
N LEU A 168 89.95 34.66 -12.90
CA LEU A 168 90.69 35.03 -11.70
C LEU A 168 92.05 34.33 -11.63
N GLU A 169 92.11 33.04 -11.97
CA GLU A 169 93.34 32.26 -12.08
C GLU A 169 94.26 32.81 -13.19
N SER A 170 93.69 33.12 -14.37
CA SER A 170 94.42 33.70 -15.49
C SER A 170 95.01 35.08 -15.17
N PHE A 171 94.23 35.92 -14.47
CA PHE A 171 94.67 37.24 -14.00
C PHE A 171 95.75 37.10 -12.93
N GLY A 172 95.58 36.18 -11.98
CA GLY A 172 96.56 35.88 -10.93
C GLY A 172 97.91 35.40 -11.47
N LEU A 173 97.90 34.59 -12.55
CA LEU A 173 99.14 34.08 -13.17
C LEU A 173 99.76 35.07 -14.17
N GLY A 174 98.94 35.78 -14.95
CA GLY A 174 99.40 36.72 -15.98
C GLY A 174 99.82 38.10 -15.44
N ASP A 175 99.08 38.64 -14.46
CA ASP A 175 99.40 39.94 -13.87
C ASP A 175 100.44 39.84 -12.76
N ALA A 176 100.60 38.69 -12.08
CA ALA A 176 101.75 38.48 -11.20
C ALA A 176 103.11 38.60 -11.92
N ILE A 177 103.15 38.28 -13.22
CA ILE A 177 104.33 38.48 -14.08
C ILE A 177 104.49 39.96 -14.49
N LYS A 178 103.40 40.74 -14.51
CA LYS A 178 103.36 42.16 -14.90
C LYS A 178 103.42 43.15 -13.72
N ASN A 179 103.34 42.66 -12.49
CA ASN A 179 103.23 43.41 -11.22
C ASN A 179 104.48 44.20 -10.79
N ARG A 180 105.06 45.00 -11.68
CA ARG A 180 105.92 46.13 -11.28
C ARG A 180 105.25 47.50 -11.45
N GLU A 181 104.01 47.56 -11.92
CA GLU A 181 103.29 48.83 -12.07
C GLU A 181 102.04 48.94 -11.18
N PRO A 182 101.85 50.05 -10.45
CA PRO A 182 100.68 50.28 -9.60
C PRO A 182 99.42 50.39 -10.47
N PHE A 183 98.30 49.85 -9.99
CA PHE A 183 96.99 49.88 -10.65
C PHE A 183 96.58 51.31 -11.08
N VAL A 184 96.88 51.67 -12.33
CA VAL A 184 96.48 52.95 -12.93
C VAL A 184 94.98 52.98 -13.23
N GLY A 185 94.38 54.18 -13.20
CA GLY A 185 92.92 54.39 -13.26
C GLY A 185 92.18 53.66 -14.38
N VAL A 186 92.81 53.46 -15.55
CA VAL A 186 92.24 52.69 -16.67
C VAL A 186 92.03 51.22 -16.32
N LYS A 187 92.97 50.59 -15.61
CA LYS A 187 92.84 49.20 -15.14
C LYS A 187 91.77 49.07 -14.06
N ARG A 188 91.63 50.08 -13.19
CA ARG A 188 90.54 50.12 -12.20
C ARG A 188 89.16 50.16 -12.85
N VAL A 189 88.98 50.98 -13.89
CA VAL A 189 87.72 51.07 -14.64
C VAL A 189 87.42 49.76 -15.39
N GLN A 190 88.42 49.14 -16.01
CA GLN A 190 88.25 47.83 -16.65
C GLN A 190 87.80 46.75 -15.65
N LEU A 191 88.38 46.73 -14.45
CA LEU A 191 88.00 45.81 -13.39
C LEU A 191 86.57 46.08 -12.88
N GLN A 192 86.21 47.35 -12.71
CA GLN A 192 84.86 47.76 -12.31
C GLN A 192 83.81 47.33 -13.35
N ASN A 193 84.07 47.55 -14.65
CA ASN A 193 83.17 47.10 -15.72
C ASN A 193 83.02 45.57 -15.72
N LEU A 194 84.12 44.83 -15.51
CA LEU A 194 84.06 43.37 -15.47
C LEU A 194 83.24 42.87 -14.27
N VAL A 195 83.42 43.46 -13.09
CA VAL A 195 82.62 43.14 -11.90
C VAL A 195 81.15 43.44 -12.16
N GLN A 196 80.85 44.58 -12.78
CA GLN A 196 79.50 44.99 -13.12
C GLN A 196 78.85 44.02 -14.12
N ASP A 197 79.55 43.65 -15.20
CA ASP A 197 79.06 42.67 -16.18
C ASP A 197 78.72 41.31 -15.55
N TYR A 198 79.55 40.83 -14.60
CA TYR A 198 79.26 39.58 -13.89
C TYR A 198 78.15 39.73 -12.85
N GLN A 199 78.04 40.90 -12.22
CA GLN A 199 76.96 41.21 -11.30
C GLN A 199 75.60 41.24 -12.03
N ASP A 200 75.56 41.81 -13.23
CA ASP A 200 74.39 41.83 -14.11
C ASP A 200 74.02 40.41 -14.54
N LYS A 201 74.99 39.58 -14.97
CA LYS A 201 74.75 38.17 -15.31
C LYS A 201 74.23 37.33 -14.13
N LEU A 202 74.73 37.58 -12.91
CA LEU A 202 74.24 36.93 -11.68
C LEU A 202 72.81 37.33 -11.34
N LEU A 203 72.46 38.61 -11.55
CA LEU A 203 71.11 39.13 -11.33
C LEU A 203 70.12 38.55 -12.36
N ASP A 204 70.49 38.48 -13.63
CA ASP A 204 69.67 37.87 -14.68
C ASP A 204 69.34 36.41 -14.35
N GLN A 205 70.33 35.60 -13.95
CA GLN A 205 70.11 34.21 -13.56
C GLN A 205 69.21 34.06 -12.32
N LYS A 206 69.35 34.94 -11.33
CA LYS A 206 68.50 34.94 -10.13
C LYS A 206 67.03 35.28 -10.46
N THR A 207 66.80 36.19 -11.40
CA THR A 207 65.43 36.58 -11.80
C THR A 207 64.74 35.55 -12.66
N VAL A 208 65.47 34.82 -13.50
CA VAL A 208 64.95 33.65 -14.24
C VAL A 208 64.55 32.53 -13.28
N SER A 209 65.33 32.33 -12.22
CA SER A 209 65.00 31.38 -11.16
C SER A 209 63.73 31.78 -10.39
N ALA A 210 63.52 33.07 -10.11
CA ALA A 210 62.46 33.55 -9.21
C ALA A 210 61.06 33.72 -9.84
N LYS A 211 60.91 33.49 -11.16
CA LYS A 211 59.61 33.44 -11.86
C LYS A 211 59.06 32.03 -11.87
#